data_AF-A0A260PT69-F1
#
_entry.id   AF-A0A260PT69-F1
#
_cell.length_a   1.000
_cell.length_b   1.000
_cell.length_c   1.000
_cell.angle_alpha   90.00
_cell.angle_beta   90.00
_cell.angle_gamma   90.00
#
_symmetry.space_group_name_H-M   'P 1'
#
loop_
_entity.id
_entity.type
_entity.pdbx_description
1 polymer ?
#
loop_
_entity_poly.entity_id
_entity_poly.type
_entity_poly.pdbx_seq_one_letter_code
_entity_poly.pdbx_strand_id
1 'polypeptide(L)'
;MEVALTAPAGPGSVEAGLRAADRTAGVTVVAIEVAVPDGTDIDALRTITQDIDIYVEIPRDARRDAIFDAVDEFGYRAKFRTGGVTAGLYPDEQELAASIYEAAQREVHFKATAGLHHAARNTDPDNGFEQHGFLNVILAAQAAHSGARVGELEKILAIRDADVLAGLVAGIEGQRAFASFGTCSVREPLDDLVALGLVPPP
;
A
#
# COMPACT_ATOMS: atom_id res chain seq x y z
N MET A 1 -23.17 5.48 -2.36
CA MET A 1 -21.83 5.76 -1.84
C MET A 1 -21.02 4.49 -1.98
N GLU A 2 -19.94 4.56 -2.74
CA GLU A 2 -18.99 3.46 -2.87
C GLU A 2 -18.01 3.49 -1.70
N VAL A 3 -17.74 2.33 -1.11
CA VAL A 3 -16.88 2.21 0.08
C VAL A 3 -15.92 1.04 -0.03
N ALA A 4 -14.79 1.15 0.65
CA ALA A 4 -13.94 0.01 0.97
C ALA A 4 -14.34 -0.56 2.35
N LEU A 5 -14.59 -1.87 2.43
CA LEU A 5 -14.83 -2.58 3.68
C LEU A 5 -13.49 -2.96 4.31
N THR A 6 -13.24 -2.56 5.55
CA THR A 6 -12.03 -2.96 6.28
C THR A 6 -12.32 -4.10 7.26
N ALA A 7 -11.49 -5.13 7.24
CA ALA A 7 -11.59 -6.36 8.04
C ALA A 7 -10.32 -6.55 8.90
N PRO A 8 -10.12 -5.73 9.95
CA PRO A 8 -8.92 -5.79 10.80
C PRO A 8 -8.87 -7.06 11.67
N ALA A 9 -10.02 -7.71 11.90
CA ALA A 9 -10.11 -8.98 12.62
C ALA A 9 -9.74 -10.19 11.74
N GLY A 10 -9.43 -9.97 10.46
CA GLY A 10 -8.97 -10.98 9.52
C GLY A 10 -10.05 -11.55 8.59
N PRO A 11 -9.66 -12.50 7.73
CA PRO A 11 -10.49 -13.08 6.68
C PRO A 11 -11.90 -13.50 7.11
N GLY A 12 -12.02 -14.20 8.25
CA GLY A 12 -13.30 -14.70 8.74
C GLY A 12 -14.33 -13.63 9.11
N SER A 13 -13.94 -12.35 9.19
CA SER A 13 -14.85 -11.24 9.46
C SER A 13 -15.47 -10.59 8.22
N VAL A 14 -14.93 -10.89 7.03
CA VAL A 14 -15.32 -10.22 5.77
C VAL A 14 -16.78 -10.47 5.42
N GLU A 15 -17.25 -11.72 5.46
CA GLU A 15 -18.64 -12.03 5.11
C GLU A 15 -19.66 -11.31 6.00
N ALA A 16 -19.36 -11.22 7.31
CA ALA A 16 -20.23 -10.51 8.25
C ALA A 16 -20.29 -9.02 7.91
N GLY A 17 -19.15 -8.43 7.53
CA GLY A 17 -19.05 -7.05 7.06
C GLY A 17 -19.83 -6.80 5.77
N LEU A 18 -19.70 -7.67 4.77
CA LEU A 18 -20.46 -7.59 3.51
C LEU A 18 -21.97 -7.67 3.77
N ARG A 19 -22.41 -8.65 4.58
CA ARG A 19 -23.83 -8.77 4.97
C ARG A 19 -24.35 -7.52 5.66
N ALA A 20 -23.52 -6.83 6.46
CA ALA A 20 -23.90 -5.57 7.09
C ALA A 20 -24.00 -4.41 6.09
N ALA A 21 -23.07 -4.34 5.13
CA ALA A 21 -23.11 -3.36 4.06
C ALA A 21 -24.34 -3.53 3.16
N ASP A 22 -24.70 -4.76 2.78
CA ASP A 22 -25.89 -5.05 1.97
C ASP A 22 -27.21 -4.58 2.61
N ARG A 23 -27.25 -4.51 3.96
CA ARG A 23 -28.40 -4.00 4.70
C ARG A 23 -28.41 -2.48 4.85
N THR A 24 -27.36 -1.80 4.41
CA THR A 24 -27.22 -0.35 4.55
C THR A 24 -27.59 0.32 3.24
N ALA A 25 -28.76 0.97 3.21
CA ALA A 25 -29.27 1.61 2.00
C ALA A 25 -28.28 2.66 1.45
N GLY A 26 -27.99 2.58 0.15
CA GLY A 26 -27.10 3.52 -0.53
C GLY A 26 -25.60 3.27 -0.31
N VAL A 27 -25.21 2.15 0.30
CA VAL A 27 -23.81 1.72 0.41
C VAL A 27 -23.54 0.60 -0.59
N THR A 28 -22.46 0.75 -1.36
CA THR A 28 -21.95 -0.29 -2.27
C THR A 28 -20.49 -0.57 -1.90
N VAL A 29 -20.16 -1.81 -1.58
CA VAL A 29 -18.76 -2.20 -1.34
C VAL A 29 -18.09 -2.42 -2.68
N VAL A 30 -16.99 -1.69 -2.93
CA VAL A 30 -16.20 -1.79 -4.18
C VAL A 30 -14.81 -2.37 -3.96
N ALA A 31 -14.37 -2.45 -2.71
CA ALA A 31 -13.11 -3.04 -2.32
C ALA A 31 -13.18 -3.59 -0.89
N ILE A 32 -12.30 -4.54 -0.58
CA ILE A 32 -12.10 -5.08 0.77
C ILE A 32 -10.63 -4.89 1.15
N GLU A 33 -10.36 -4.51 2.40
CA GLU A 33 -9.03 -4.51 2.99
C GLU A 33 -8.98 -5.45 4.18
N VAL A 34 -8.16 -6.50 4.10
CA VAL A 34 -8.12 -7.57 5.10
C VAL A 34 -6.77 -7.54 5.80
N ALA A 35 -6.76 -7.57 7.13
CA ALA A 35 -5.54 -7.86 7.89
C ALA A 35 -5.31 -9.38 7.97
N VAL A 36 -4.08 -9.85 8.22
CA VAL A 36 -3.82 -11.30 8.40
C VAL A 36 -3.20 -11.56 9.78
N PRO A 37 -3.98 -11.43 10.88
CA PRO A 37 -3.50 -11.80 12.22
C PRO A 37 -3.02 -13.26 12.31
N ASP A 38 -2.18 -13.55 13.28
CA ASP A 38 -1.69 -14.91 13.57
C ASP A 38 -2.86 -15.88 13.75
N GLY A 39 -2.73 -17.06 13.14
CA GLY A 39 -3.75 -18.11 13.21
C GLY A 39 -4.99 -17.86 12.34
N THR A 40 -5.00 -16.83 11.50
CA THR A 40 -6.06 -16.67 10.50
C THR A 40 -5.81 -17.52 9.26
N ASP A 41 -6.91 -17.97 8.66
CA ASP A 41 -6.91 -18.73 7.41
C ASP A 41 -7.37 -17.83 6.26
N ILE A 42 -6.49 -17.62 5.29
CA ILE A 42 -6.77 -16.79 4.11
C ILE A 42 -7.75 -17.46 3.15
N ASP A 43 -7.88 -18.79 3.17
CA ASP A 43 -8.84 -19.51 2.32
C ASP A 43 -10.28 -19.12 2.64
N ALA A 44 -10.55 -18.56 3.83
CA ALA A 44 -11.85 -17.98 4.15
C ALA A 44 -12.28 -16.85 3.20
N LEU A 45 -11.35 -16.21 2.47
CA LEU A 45 -11.68 -15.21 1.45
C LEU A 45 -12.20 -15.83 0.15
N ARG A 46 -11.95 -17.12 -0.10
CA ARG A 46 -12.44 -17.79 -1.32
C ARG A 46 -13.96 -17.89 -1.38
N THR A 47 -14.65 -17.72 -0.25
CA THR A 47 -16.12 -17.70 -0.21
C THR A 47 -16.71 -16.39 -0.76
N ILE A 48 -15.88 -15.37 -0.95
CA ILE A 48 -16.28 -14.08 -1.50
C ILE A 48 -16.37 -14.21 -3.02
N THR A 49 -17.59 -14.24 -3.54
CA THR A 49 -17.87 -14.41 -4.97
C THR A 49 -18.18 -13.09 -5.69
N GLN A 50 -18.22 -11.98 -4.95
CA GLN A 50 -18.43 -10.65 -5.52
C GLN A 50 -17.21 -10.26 -6.37
N ASP A 51 -17.46 -9.61 -7.50
CA ASP A 51 -16.42 -9.02 -8.35
C ASP A 51 -15.96 -7.69 -7.74
N ILE A 52 -15.12 -7.77 -6.71
CA ILE A 52 -14.59 -6.65 -5.94
C ILE A 52 -13.10 -6.84 -5.65
N ASP A 53 -12.35 -5.75 -5.63
CA ASP A 53 -10.92 -5.81 -5.32
C ASP A 53 -10.69 -6.19 -3.86
N ILE A 54 -9.94 -7.27 -3.62
CA ILE A 54 -9.56 -7.72 -2.28
C ILE A 54 -8.08 -7.41 -2.04
N TYR A 55 -7.81 -6.52 -1.08
CA TYR A 55 -6.46 -6.16 -0.66
C TYR A 55 -6.12 -6.88 0.63
N VAL A 56 -5.13 -7.77 0.58
CA VAL A 56 -4.68 -8.56 1.73
C VAL A 56 -3.40 -7.97 2.30
N GLU A 57 -3.37 -7.72 3.61
CA GLU A 57 -2.17 -7.27 4.31
C GLU A 57 -1.10 -8.35 4.27
N ILE A 58 0.04 -8.04 3.64
CA ILE A 58 1.20 -8.94 3.63
C ILE A 58 1.90 -8.82 4.99
N PRO A 59 2.00 -9.91 5.78
CA PRO A 59 2.70 -9.89 7.06
C PRO A 59 4.18 -9.58 6.90
N ARG A 60 4.76 -9.00 7.96
CA ARG A 60 6.18 -8.66 8.06
C ARG A 60 6.98 -9.71 8.85
N ASP A 61 6.45 -10.93 8.95
CA ASP A 61 7.06 -12.06 9.65
C ASP A 61 7.26 -13.25 8.71
N ALA A 62 7.62 -14.42 9.26
CA ALA A 62 7.91 -15.63 8.48
C ALA A 62 6.76 -16.13 7.59
N ARG A 63 5.52 -15.65 7.80
CA ARG A 63 4.35 -16.00 6.97
C ARG A 63 4.29 -15.21 5.66
N ARG A 64 5.09 -14.16 5.53
CA ARG A 64 5.10 -13.23 4.39
C ARG A 64 4.98 -13.93 3.04
N ASP A 65 5.86 -14.88 2.77
CA ASP A 65 5.96 -15.52 1.45
C ASP A 65 4.74 -16.39 1.16
N ALA A 66 4.27 -17.15 2.15
CA ALA A 66 3.05 -17.96 2.03
C ALA A 66 1.79 -17.12 1.78
N ILE A 67 1.69 -15.93 2.40
CA ILE A 67 0.57 -15.02 2.14
C ILE A 67 0.70 -14.37 0.75
N PHE A 68 1.91 -14.05 0.31
CA PHE A 68 2.14 -13.58 -1.06
C PHE A 68 1.73 -14.63 -2.10
N ASP A 69 2.08 -15.90 -1.87
CA ASP A 69 1.69 -17.02 -2.74
C ASP A 69 0.16 -17.15 -2.84
N ALA A 70 -0.54 -17.06 -1.71
CA ALA A 70 -2.00 -17.10 -1.70
C ALA A 70 -2.64 -15.89 -2.39
N VAL A 71 -2.06 -14.68 -2.21
CA VAL A 71 -2.55 -13.46 -2.89
C VAL A 71 -2.43 -13.59 -4.41
N ASP A 72 -1.28 -14.09 -4.89
CA ASP A 72 -1.03 -14.34 -6.30
C ASP A 72 -1.98 -15.43 -6.85
N GLU A 73 -2.05 -16.59 -6.17
CA GLU A 73 -2.92 -17.71 -6.58
C GLU A 73 -4.39 -17.30 -6.67
N PHE A 74 -4.87 -16.46 -5.75
CA PHE A 74 -6.30 -16.10 -5.69
C PHE A 74 -6.63 -14.88 -6.55
N GLY A 75 -5.64 -14.25 -7.19
CA GLY A 75 -5.83 -13.03 -7.98
C GLY A 75 -6.18 -11.81 -7.11
N TYR A 76 -5.72 -11.79 -5.86
CA TYR A 76 -5.92 -10.68 -4.93
C TYR A 76 -4.82 -9.62 -5.10
N ARG A 77 -4.97 -8.51 -4.36
CA ARG A 77 -4.01 -7.41 -4.33
C ARG A 77 -3.27 -7.40 -3.01
N ALA A 78 -2.01 -6.98 -3.02
CA ALA A 78 -1.23 -6.83 -1.81
C ALA A 78 -1.53 -5.50 -1.10
N LYS A 79 -1.44 -5.50 0.23
CA LYS A 79 -1.47 -4.30 1.06
C LYS A 79 -0.24 -4.28 1.95
N PHE A 80 0.59 -3.25 1.80
CA PHE A 80 1.77 -3.07 2.64
C PHE A 80 1.45 -2.09 3.77
N ARG A 81 1.88 -2.45 4.98
CA ARG A 81 1.88 -1.54 6.12
C ARG A 81 3.19 -0.77 6.13
N THR A 82 3.11 0.55 6.08
CA THR A 82 4.25 1.47 6.06
C THR A 82 4.33 2.35 7.30
N GLY A 83 3.51 2.10 8.31
CA GLY A 83 3.52 2.85 9.57
C GLY A 83 2.53 2.37 10.63
N GLY A 84 2.55 3.06 11.76
CA GLY A 84 1.70 2.79 12.92
C GLY A 84 2.13 3.55 14.18
N VAL A 85 1.70 3.06 15.34
CA VAL A 85 1.91 3.71 16.64
C VAL A 85 3.28 3.41 17.27
N THR A 86 4.08 2.52 16.69
CA THR A 86 5.43 2.17 17.16
C THR A 86 6.39 2.15 15.98
N ALA A 87 7.67 2.44 16.24
CA ALA A 87 8.72 2.42 15.22
C ALA A 87 8.79 1.09 14.45
N GLY A 88 8.57 -0.03 15.15
CA GLY A 88 8.56 -1.36 14.53
C GLY A 88 7.45 -1.58 13.49
N LEU A 89 6.44 -0.71 13.41
CA LEU A 89 5.40 -0.76 12.38
C LEU A 89 5.78 -0.04 11.07
N TYR A 90 6.95 0.61 11.03
CA TYR A 90 7.53 1.20 9.83
C TYR A 90 8.58 0.23 9.26
N PRO A 91 8.39 -0.33 8.05
CA PRO A 91 9.44 -1.08 7.37
C PRO A 91 10.56 -0.14 6.97
N ASP A 92 11.81 -0.61 7.01
CA ASP A 92 12.92 0.14 6.45
C ASP A 92 12.90 0.10 4.91
N GLU A 93 13.87 0.78 4.29
CA GLU A 93 14.03 0.83 2.83
C GLU A 93 14.20 -0.56 2.22
N GLN A 94 14.96 -1.45 2.87
CA GLN A 94 15.26 -2.77 2.35
C GLN A 94 14.02 -3.67 2.38
N GLU A 95 13.29 -3.66 3.49
CA GLU A 95 12.08 -4.46 3.69
C GLU A 95 10.95 -4.05 2.73
N LEU A 96 10.72 -2.74 2.58
CA LEU A 96 9.72 -2.25 1.65
C LEU A 96 10.14 -2.48 0.19
N ALA A 97 11.43 -2.30 -0.15
CA ALA A 97 11.96 -2.63 -1.47
C ALA A 97 11.73 -4.10 -1.84
N ALA A 98 11.98 -5.03 -0.92
CA ALA A 98 11.75 -6.45 -1.13
C ALA A 98 10.26 -6.75 -1.41
N SER A 99 9.35 -6.05 -0.72
CA SER A 99 7.90 -6.24 -0.91
C SER A 99 7.40 -5.65 -2.24
N ILE A 100 7.88 -4.47 -2.63
CA ILE A 100 7.58 -3.89 -3.94
C ILE A 100 8.14 -4.77 -5.07
N TYR A 101 9.36 -5.29 -4.90
CA TYR A 101 9.99 -6.19 -5.88
C TYR A 101 9.19 -7.48 -6.05
N GLU A 102 8.82 -8.16 -4.96
CA GLU A 102 8.02 -9.40 -5.02
C GLU A 102 6.66 -9.18 -5.70
N ALA A 103 5.96 -8.08 -5.37
CA ALA A 103 4.72 -7.74 -6.03
C ALA A 103 4.92 -7.52 -7.55
N ALA A 104 5.99 -6.82 -7.95
CA ALA A 104 6.30 -6.59 -9.35
C ALA A 104 6.65 -7.89 -10.11
N GLN A 105 7.39 -8.82 -9.49
CA GLN A 105 7.74 -10.10 -10.11
C GLN A 105 6.53 -11.00 -10.35
N ARG A 106 5.51 -10.89 -9.51
CA ARG A 106 4.26 -11.65 -9.60
C ARG A 106 3.15 -10.91 -10.36
N GLU A 107 3.43 -9.71 -10.87
CA GLU A 107 2.43 -8.80 -11.46
C GLU A 107 1.24 -8.51 -10.51
N VAL A 108 1.47 -8.60 -9.20
CA VAL A 108 0.48 -8.33 -8.16
C VAL A 108 0.40 -6.82 -7.93
N HIS A 109 -0.79 -6.25 -8.14
CA HIS A 109 -1.05 -4.87 -7.75
C HIS A 109 -1.00 -4.71 -6.23
N PHE A 110 -0.50 -3.57 -5.77
CA PHE A 110 -0.45 -3.28 -4.35
C PHE A 110 -0.86 -1.85 -4.01
N LYS A 111 -1.18 -1.66 -2.73
CA LYS A 111 -1.25 -0.36 -2.08
C LYS A 111 -0.41 -0.33 -0.81
N ALA A 112 0.09 0.85 -0.46
CA ALA A 112 0.81 1.08 0.78
C ALA A 112 -0.07 1.90 1.74
N THR A 113 -0.05 1.57 3.03
CA THR A 113 -0.99 2.14 4.01
C THR A 113 -0.28 2.48 5.32
N ALA A 114 -0.76 3.55 5.96
CA ALA A 114 -0.20 4.16 7.18
C ALA A 114 1.18 4.81 6.97
N GLY A 115 1.34 6.06 7.36
CA GLY A 115 2.65 6.74 7.38
C GLY A 115 3.08 7.43 6.08
N LEU A 116 2.24 7.51 5.04
CA LEU A 116 2.57 8.16 3.77
C LEU A 116 2.01 9.59 3.70
N HIS A 117 2.44 10.43 4.64
CA HIS A 117 1.97 11.81 4.80
C HIS A 117 2.71 12.81 3.91
N HIS A 118 3.98 12.52 3.62
CA HIS A 118 4.87 13.43 2.91
C HIS A 118 5.37 12.86 1.59
N ALA A 119 5.75 13.74 0.67
CA ALA A 119 6.24 13.37 -0.66
C ALA A 119 7.53 12.55 -0.61
N ALA A 120 8.47 12.98 0.25
CA ALA A 120 9.79 12.38 0.41
C ALA A 120 9.94 11.64 1.74
N ARG A 121 10.90 10.73 1.78
CA ARG A 121 11.32 10.06 3.01
C ARG A 121 11.75 11.10 4.02
N ASN A 122 11.25 10.97 5.24
CA ASN A 122 11.45 11.94 6.30
C ASN A 122 11.55 11.23 7.66
N THR A 123 11.97 12.00 8.66
CA THR A 123 11.97 11.57 10.06
C THR A 123 10.93 12.43 10.76
N ASP A 124 9.93 11.80 11.34
CA ASP A 124 8.83 12.47 12.05
C ASP A 124 9.41 13.29 13.22
N PRO A 125 9.14 14.60 13.32
CA PRO A 125 9.73 15.45 14.34
C PRO A 125 9.17 15.20 15.75
N ASP A 126 7.97 14.62 15.88
CA ASP A 126 7.29 14.42 17.15
C ASP A 126 7.71 13.11 17.82
N ASN A 127 7.88 12.05 17.04
CA ASN A 127 8.20 10.70 17.56
C ASN A 127 9.56 10.14 17.07
N GLY A 128 10.20 10.78 16.09
CA GLY A 128 11.49 10.35 15.54
C GLY A 128 11.42 9.13 14.63
N PHE A 129 10.23 8.69 14.21
CA PHE A 129 10.08 7.51 13.35
C PHE A 129 10.48 7.84 11.92
N GLU A 130 11.16 6.89 11.27
CA GLU A 130 11.49 6.96 9.86
C GLU A 130 10.26 6.64 9.02
N GLN A 131 9.87 7.56 8.13
CA GLN A 131 8.67 7.46 7.31
C GLN A 131 9.05 7.50 5.83
N HIS A 132 8.51 6.57 5.04
CA HIS A 132 8.63 6.62 3.59
C HIS A 132 7.81 7.77 3.01
N GLY A 133 8.27 8.35 1.90
CA GLY A 133 7.49 9.31 1.13
C GLY A 133 6.61 8.63 0.10
N PHE A 134 5.43 9.19 -0.20
CA PHE A 134 4.55 8.59 -1.22
C PHE A 134 5.16 8.66 -2.63
N LEU A 135 5.97 9.68 -2.95
CA LEU A 135 6.68 9.73 -4.24
C LEU A 135 7.80 8.69 -4.30
N ASN A 136 8.46 8.39 -3.18
CA ASN A 136 9.43 7.29 -3.12
C ASN A 136 8.78 5.96 -3.50
N VAL A 137 7.61 5.66 -2.92
CA VAL A 137 6.87 4.41 -3.18
C VAL A 137 6.41 4.34 -4.64
N ILE A 138 5.89 5.44 -5.20
CA ILE A 138 5.48 5.51 -6.61
C ILE A 138 6.66 5.23 -7.54
N LEU A 139 7.80 5.88 -7.32
CA LEU A 139 9.00 5.67 -8.15
C LEU A 139 9.55 4.25 -7.99
N ALA A 140 9.60 3.72 -6.77
CA ALA A 140 10.07 2.36 -6.54
C ALA A 140 9.17 1.34 -7.23
N ALA A 141 7.85 1.52 -7.20
CA ALA A 141 6.91 0.66 -7.92
C ALA A 141 7.14 0.70 -9.44
N GLN A 142 7.32 1.90 -10.00
CA GLN A 142 7.59 2.06 -11.43
C GLN A 142 8.93 1.43 -11.85
N ALA A 143 9.98 1.66 -11.05
CA ALA A 143 11.30 1.09 -11.30
C ALA A 143 11.27 -0.44 -11.24
N ALA A 144 10.56 -1.02 -10.26
CA ALA A 144 10.38 -2.47 -10.14
C ALA A 144 9.69 -3.06 -11.37
N HIS A 145 8.62 -2.42 -11.85
CA HIS A 145 7.93 -2.82 -13.07
C HIS A 145 8.83 -2.71 -14.32
N SER A 146 9.77 -1.76 -14.30
CA SER A 146 10.78 -1.58 -15.37
C SER A 146 11.99 -2.53 -15.24
N GLY A 147 11.96 -3.48 -14.30
CA GLY A 147 13.00 -4.51 -14.12
C GLY A 147 14.13 -4.14 -13.16
N ALA A 148 14.00 -3.05 -12.38
CA ALA A 148 14.97 -2.70 -11.35
C ALA A 148 15.02 -3.75 -10.23
N ARG A 149 16.21 -3.98 -9.67
CA ARG A 149 16.42 -4.93 -8.57
C ARG A 149 16.19 -4.29 -7.21
N VAL A 150 16.00 -5.11 -6.18
CA VAL A 150 15.77 -4.67 -4.77
C VAL A 150 16.73 -3.57 -4.32
N GLY A 151 18.04 -3.70 -4.57
CA GLY A 151 19.02 -2.69 -4.15
C GLY A 151 18.95 -1.35 -4.90
N GLU A 152 18.28 -1.30 -6.06
CA GLU A 152 17.96 -0.04 -6.75
C GLU A 152 16.69 0.58 -6.15
N LEU A 153 15.70 -0.24 -5.82
CA LEU A 153 14.48 0.21 -5.14
C LEU A 153 14.78 0.78 -3.76
N GLU A 154 15.67 0.15 -2.99
CA GLU A 154 16.13 0.62 -1.69
C GLU A 154 16.72 2.04 -1.80
N LYS A 155 17.53 2.31 -2.82
CA LYS A 155 18.10 3.63 -3.06
C LYS A 155 17.03 4.66 -3.39
N ILE A 156 16.01 4.29 -4.16
CA ILE A 156 14.87 5.17 -4.46
C ILE A 156 14.09 5.48 -3.17
N LEU A 157 13.84 4.46 -2.35
CA LEU A 157 13.16 4.61 -1.07
C LEU A 157 13.95 5.47 -0.08
N ALA A 158 15.28 5.48 -0.17
CA ALA A 158 16.15 6.29 0.69
C ALA A 158 16.20 7.79 0.32
N ILE A 159 15.68 8.21 -0.84
CA ILE A 159 15.75 9.61 -1.28
C ILE A 159 14.92 10.51 -0.35
N ARG A 160 15.57 11.52 0.23
CA ARG A 160 14.94 12.54 1.10
C ARG A 160 14.69 13.89 0.42
N ASP A 161 15.28 14.10 -0.75
CA ASP A 161 15.11 15.33 -1.51
C ASP A 161 13.83 15.24 -2.36
N ALA A 162 12.82 16.03 -1.99
CA ALA A 162 11.52 16.03 -2.63
C ALA A 162 11.54 16.59 -4.06
N ASP A 163 12.43 17.56 -4.35
CA ASP A 163 12.55 18.14 -5.69
C ASP A 163 13.15 17.12 -6.67
N VAL A 164 14.13 16.33 -6.20
CA VAL A 164 14.68 15.20 -6.96
C VAL A 164 13.57 14.19 -7.28
N LEU A 165 12.76 13.81 -6.29
CA LEU A 165 11.64 12.89 -6.49
C LEU A 165 10.61 13.43 -7.48
N ALA A 166 10.24 14.71 -7.36
CA ALA A 166 9.28 15.35 -8.25
C ALA A 166 9.77 15.35 -9.71
N GLY A 167 11.04 15.67 -9.94
CA GLY A 167 11.65 15.60 -11.27
C GLY A 167 11.64 14.21 -11.88
N LEU A 168 11.89 13.17 -11.07
CA LEU A 168 11.81 11.77 -11.52
C LEU A 168 10.38 11.33 -11.81
N VAL A 169 9.42 11.70 -10.95
CA VAL A 169 8.00 11.33 -11.10
C VAL A 169 7.37 11.97 -12.33
N ALA A 170 7.73 13.22 -12.64
CA ALA A 170 7.25 13.93 -13.83
C ALA A 170 7.63 13.22 -15.14
N GLY A 171 8.67 12.38 -15.13
CA GLY A 171 9.11 11.59 -16.28
C GLY A 171 8.52 10.17 -16.36
N ILE A 172 7.61 9.77 -15.46
CA ILE A 172 7.00 8.43 -15.51
C ILE A 172 6.02 8.35 -16.69
N GLU A 173 6.31 7.45 -17.62
CA GLU A 173 5.40 7.02 -18.70
C GLU A 173 4.95 5.56 -18.46
N GLY A 174 3.69 5.20 -18.78
CA GLY A 174 3.23 3.80 -18.80
C GLY A 174 2.24 3.35 -17.71
N GLN A 175 1.98 2.04 -17.67
CA GLN A 175 1.04 1.39 -16.74
C GLN A 175 1.57 1.33 -15.31
N ARG A 176 0.66 1.43 -14.33
CA ARG A 176 0.98 1.62 -12.90
C ARG A 176 0.75 0.32 -12.12
N ALA A 177 1.82 -0.28 -11.60
CA ALA A 177 1.72 -1.39 -10.64
C ALA A 177 1.21 -0.91 -9.26
N PHE A 178 1.55 0.32 -8.89
CA PHE A 178 1.03 1.00 -7.71
C PHE A 178 -0.41 1.48 -7.95
N ALA A 179 -1.34 0.97 -7.14
CA ALA A 179 -2.76 1.33 -7.26
C ALA A 179 -3.09 2.61 -6.47
N SER A 180 -2.69 2.65 -5.20
CA SER A 180 -3.02 3.76 -4.29
C SER A 180 -2.14 3.75 -3.04
N PHE A 181 -2.26 4.80 -2.24
CA PHE A 181 -1.77 4.81 -0.86
C PHE A 181 -2.84 5.31 0.11
N GLY A 182 -2.74 4.88 1.36
CA GLY A 182 -3.58 5.34 2.46
C GLY A 182 -2.87 6.40 3.31
N THR A 183 -3.53 7.54 3.49
CA THR A 183 -3.13 8.62 4.40
C THR A 183 -4.28 8.96 5.35
N CYS A 184 -3.97 9.42 6.56
CA CYS A 184 -4.97 9.91 7.51
C CYS A 184 -5.47 11.32 7.16
N SER A 185 -4.74 12.04 6.30
CA SER A 185 -5.07 13.39 5.86
C SER A 185 -4.86 13.48 4.36
N VAL A 186 -5.91 13.85 3.61
CA VAL A 186 -5.77 14.15 2.18
C VAL A 186 -5.03 15.47 1.96
N ARG A 187 -5.04 16.37 2.96
CA ARG A 187 -4.44 17.70 2.85
C ARG A 187 -2.92 17.64 2.79
N GLU A 188 -2.27 16.86 3.66
CA GLU A 188 -0.80 16.84 3.74
C GLU A 188 -0.16 16.39 2.41
N PRO A 189 -0.58 15.28 1.78
CA PRO A 189 -0.04 14.90 0.47
C PRO A 189 -0.39 15.89 -0.64
N LEU A 190 -1.58 16.50 -0.59
CA LEU A 190 -1.97 17.51 -1.57
C LEU A 190 -1.11 18.77 -1.47
N ASP A 191 -0.86 19.26 -0.25
CA ASP A 191 -0.04 20.43 0.00
C ASP A 191 1.39 20.20 -0.51
N ASP A 192 1.97 19.02 -0.26
CA ASP A 192 3.27 18.63 -0.79
C ASP A 192 3.28 18.57 -2.34
N LEU A 193 2.25 17.98 -2.96
CA LEU A 193 2.14 17.92 -4.42
C LEU A 193 2.04 19.32 -5.05
N VAL A 194 1.31 20.24 -4.41
CA VAL A 194 1.19 21.65 -4.84
C VAL A 194 2.53 22.37 -4.66
N ALA A 195 3.20 22.19 -3.52
CA ALA A 195 4.49 22.80 -3.24
C ALA A 195 5.57 22.38 -4.25
N LEU A 196 5.52 21.11 -4.69
CA LEU A 196 6.41 20.55 -5.71
C LEU A 196 5.99 20.88 -7.15
N GLY A 197 4.88 21.59 -7.35
CA GLY A 197 4.37 21.95 -8.67
C GLY A 197 3.89 20.77 -9.51
N LEU A 198 3.61 19.61 -8.89
CA LEU A 198 3.12 18.41 -9.57
C LEU A 198 1.62 18.46 -9.87
N VAL A 199 0.87 19.28 -9.12
CA VAL A 199 -0.55 19.57 -9.34
C VAL A 199 -0.83 21.06 -9.14
N PRO A 200 -1.86 21.63 -9.80
CA PRO A 200 -2.25 23.00 -9.56
C PRO A 200 -2.81 23.18 -8.13
N PRO A 201 -2.68 24.39 -7.54
CA PRO A 201 -3.36 24.70 -6.30
C PRO A 201 -4.89 24.63 -6.50
N PRO A 202 -5.65 24.22 -5.47
CA PRO A 202 -7.11 24.12 -5.52
C PRO A 202 -7.80 25.48 -5.70
#